data_AF-A0A9W7IRX8-F1
#
_entry.id   AF-A0A9W7IRX8-F1
#
_cell.length_a   1.000
_cell.length_b   1.000
_cell.length_c   1.000
_cell.angle_alpha   90.00
_cell.angle_beta   90.00
_cell.angle_gamma   90.00
#
_symmetry.space_group_name_H-M   'P 1'
#
loop_
_entity.id
_entity.type
_entity.pdbx_description
1 polymer ?
#
loop_
_entity_poly.entity_id
_entity_poly.type
_entity_poly.pdbx_seq_one_letter_code
_entity_poly.pdbx_strand_id
1 'polypeptide(L)' 'MGGGPEDFRTKVWSMSGGPNCRPMHWRRNTAIAMFGVFLICIPIAMKSAQLEQRPHQPVRPIPSQLWCKNFGNKDY' A
#
# COMPACT_ATOMS: atom_id res chain seq x y z
N MET A 1 31.72 -28.78 -8.17
CA MET A 1 31.36 -30.15 -8.58
C MET A 1 29.85 -30.19 -8.83
N GLY A 2 29.41 -30.48 -10.05
CA GLY A 2 27.99 -30.62 -10.41
C GLY A 2 27.62 -30.03 -11.77
N GLY A 3 28.23 -30.52 -12.86
CA GLY A 3 27.83 -30.18 -14.23
C GLY A 3 26.69 -31.09 -14.71
N GLY A 4 25.45 -30.71 -14.44
CA GLY A 4 24.25 -31.28 -15.07
C GLY A 4 23.69 -30.29 -16.10
N PRO A 5 22.84 -30.73 -17.06
CA PRO A 5 22.23 -29.84 -18.05
C PRO A 5 21.55 -28.67 -17.36
N GLU A 6 21.90 -27.44 -17.76
CA GLU A 6 21.37 -26.25 -17.12
C GLU A 6 19.84 -26.25 -17.17
N ASP A 7 19.21 -26.14 -16.01
CA ASP A 7 17.75 -26.13 -15.90
C ASP A 7 17.21 -24.90 -16.64
N PHE A 8 16.54 -25.12 -17.77
CA PHE A 8 16.01 -24.06 -18.64
C PHE A 8 15.10 -23.09 -17.89
N ARG A 9 14.49 -23.54 -16.77
CA ARG A 9 13.66 -22.71 -15.89
C ARG A 9 14.42 -21.51 -15.32
N THR A 10 15.75 -21.59 -15.22
CA THR A 10 16.59 -20.46 -14.79
C THR A 10 16.76 -19.39 -15.88
N LYS A 11 16.51 -19.73 -17.15
CA LYS A 11 16.61 -18.82 -18.31
C LYS A 11 15.29 -18.14 -18.64
N VAL A 12 14.18 -18.64 -18.08
CA VAL A 12 12.84 -18.09 -18.30
C VAL A 12 12.54 -17.01 -17.26
N TRP A 13 12.22 -15.80 -17.71
CA TRP A 13 11.77 -14.71 -16.86
C TRP A 13 10.24 -14.63 -16.81
N SER A 14 9.68 -14.27 -15.66
CA SER A 14 8.23 -14.08 -15.47
C SER A 14 7.99 -12.90 -14.53
N MET A 15 6.91 -12.14 -14.77
CA MET A 15 6.61 -10.92 -14.01
C MET A 15 6.44 -11.16 -12.50
N SER A 16 5.87 -12.30 -12.11
CA SER A 16 5.69 -12.71 -10.71
C SER A 16 6.92 -13.41 -10.12
N GLY A 17 7.94 -13.69 -10.92
CA GLY A 17 9.07 -14.57 -10.59
C GLY A 17 8.88 -16.02 -11.06
N GLY A 18 9.94 -16.82 -10.89
CA GLY A 18 9.97 -18.24 -11.18
C GLY A 18 9.79 -19.15 -9.94
N PRO A 19 9.85 -20.47 -10.14
CA PRO A 19 9.78 -21.44 -9.03
C PRO A 19 10.85 -21.16 -7.97
N ASN A 20 10.47 -21.22 -6.68
CA ASN A 20 11.37 -20.97 -5.55
C ASN A 20 12.07 -19.60 -5.55
N CYS A 21 11.38 -18.54 -6.00
CA CYS A 21 11.92 -17.17 -5.95
C CYS A 21 12.30 -16.72 -4.53
N ARG A 22 13.61 -16.65 -4.27
CA ARG A 22 14.20 -16.10 -3.04
C ARG A 22 15.37 -15.18 -3.39
N PRO A 23 15.10 -13.98 -3.94
CA PRO A 23 16.17 -13.06 -4.31
C PRO A 23 16.90 -12.58 -3.06
N MET A 24 18.22 -12.49 -3.13
CA MET A 24 19.09 -12.08 -2.01
C MET A 24 18.66 -10.75 -1.37
N HIS A 25 18.12 -9.83 -2.18
CA HIS A 25 17.74 -8.47 -1.76
C HIS A 25 16.23 -8.25 -1.54
N TRP A 26 15.45 -9.33 -1.31
CA TRP A 26 13.99 -9.24 -1.21
C TRP A 26 13.51 -8.14 -0.24
N ARG A 27 14.16 -8.01 0.93
CA ARG A 27 13.81 -7.01 1.96
C ARG A 27 13.93 -5.58 1.45
N ARG A 28 15.03 -5.26 0.76
CA ARG A 28 15.27 -3.92 0.20
C ARG A 28 14.26 -3.61 -0.89
N ASN A 29 13.96 -4.57 -1.76
CA ASN A 29 12.99 -4.38 -2.84
C ASN A 29 11.57 -4.16 -2.30
N THR A 30 11.17 -4.91 -1.26
CA THR A 30 9.89 -4.70 -0.58
C THR A 30 9.84 -3.33 0.10
N ALA A 31 10.94 -2.89 0.74
CA ALA A 31 10.99 -1.57 1.38
C ALA A 31 10.80 -0.43 0.35
N ILE A 32 11.43 -0.52 -0.82
CA ILE A 32 11.27 0.46 -1.91
C ILE A 32 9.82 0.46 -2.43
N ALA A 33 9.24 -0.72 -2.63
CA ALA A 33 7.84 -0.83 -3.08
C ALA A 33 6.88 -0.21 -2.07
N MET A 34 7.02 -0.55 -0.78
CA MET A 34 6.21 0.02 0.30
C MET A 34 6.38 1.54 0.41
N PHE A 35 7.61 2.05 0.26
CA PHE A 35 7.88 3.48 0.25
C PHE A 35 7.12 4.19 -0.88
N GLY A 36 7.14 3.63 -2.10
CA GLY A 36 6.37 4.15 -3.23
C GLY A 36 4.85 4.15 -2.97
N VAL A 37 4.33 3.07 -2.38
CA VAL A 37 2.91 2.98 -1.99
C VAL A 37 2.54 4.08 -1.00
N PHE A 38 3.31 4.25 0.08
CA PHE A 38 3.02 5.28 1.09
C PHE A 38 3.14 6.70 0.52
N LEU A 39 4.15 6.96 -0.31
CA LEU A 39 4.31 8.25 -0.98
C LEU A 39 3.09 8.65 -1.79
N ILE A 40 2.40 7.69 -2.41
CA ILE A 40 1.22 7.95 -3.23
C ILE A 40 -0.05 7.96 -2.37
N CYS A 41 -0.23 6.99 -1.47
CA CYS A 41 -1.44 6.84 -0.69
C CYS A 41 -1.65 7.96 0.34
N ILE A 42 -0.58 8.48 0.95
CA ILE A 42 -0.69 9.55 1.97
C ILE A 42 -1.30 10.84 1.37
N PRO A 43 -0.78 11.45 0.29
CA PRO A 43 -1.38 12.66 -0.26
C PRO A 43 -2.79 12.43 -0.80
N ILE A 44 -3.07 11.25 -1.37
CA ILE A 44 -4.43 10.87 -1.77
C ILE A 44 -5.36 10.84 -0.56
N ALA A 45 -4.96 10.22 0.55
CA ALA A 45 -5.75 10.18 1.76
C ALA A 45 -5.98 11.58 2.35
N MET A 46 -4.95 12.44 2.36
CA MET A 46 -5.08 13.83 2.80
C MET A 46 -6.06 14.62 1.94
N LYS A 47 -6.01 14.46 0.61
CA LYS A 47 -6.95 15.10 -0.31
C LYS A 47 -8.36 14.54 -0.18
N SER A 48 -8.48 13.22 -0.05
CA SER A 48 -9.75 12.54 0.21
C SER A 48 -10.40 13.07 1.48
N ALA A 49 -9.65 13.20 2.58
CA ALA A 49 -10.16 13.73 3.84
C ALA A 49 -10.56 15.22 3.76
N GLN A 50 -9.86 16.03 2.95
CA GLN A 50 -10.25 17.43 2.71
C GLN A 50 -11.57 17.56 1.94
N LEU A 51 -11.83 16.64 1.02
CA LEU A 51 -13.03 16.64 0.18
C LEU A 51 -14.21 15.92 0.84
N GLU A 52 -13.97 15.13 1.90
CA GLU A 52 -15.02 14.39 2.58
C GLU A 52 -16.00 15.36 3.29
N GLN A 53 -17.15 15.57 2.66
CA GLN A 53 -18.27 16.33 3.22
C GLN A 53 -19.40 15.37 3.61
N ARG A 54 -19.99 15.60 4.80
CA ARG A 54 -21.16 14.87 5.28
C ARG A 54 -22.23 15.85 5.74
N PRO A 55 -23.35 15.98 5.00
CA PRO A 55 -24.40 16.94 5.34
C PRO A 55 -25.20 16.52 6.57
N HIS A 56 -25.29 15.22 6.86
CA HIS A 56 -26.00 14.71 8.03
C HIS A 56 -25.04 14.16 9.08
N GLN A 57 -25.31 14.47 10.35
CA GLN A 57 -24.52 13.95 11.46
C GLN A 57 -24.81 12.47 11.67
N PRO A 58 -23.77 11.66 11.93
CA PRO A 58 -23.97 10.23 12.12
C PRO A 58 -24.63 9.95 13.47
N VAL A 59 -25.57 9.02 13.48
CA VAL A 59 -26.32 8.56 14.68
C VAL A 59 -25.42 7.79 15.66
N ARG A 60 -24.26 7.31 15.20
CA ARG A 60 -23.28 6.53 15.95
C ARG A 60 -21.87 7.09 15.73
N PRO A 61 -20.92 6.87 16.66
CA PRO A 61 -19.54 7.26 16.44
C PRO A 61 -18.95 6.49 15.25
N ILE A 62 -18.37 7.21 14.30
CA ILE A 62 -17.75 6.65 13.09
C ILE A 62 -16.32 7.17 13.02
N PRO A 63 -15.32 6.32 12.76
CA PRO A 63 -13.91 6.71 12.77
C PRO A 63 -13.58 7.89 11.85
N SER A 64 -14.30 8.06 10.74
CA SER A 64 -14.06 9.19 9.85
C SER A 64 -14.47 10.56 10.38
N GLN A 65 -15.18 10.61 11.51
CA GLN A 65 -15.38 11.86 12.24
C GLN A 65 -14.07 12.48 12.73
N LEU A 66 -12.99 11.70 12.87
CA LEU A 66 -11.67 12.21 13.29
C LEU A 66 -11.01 13.12 12.24
N TRP A 67 -11.34 12.95 10.96
CA TRP A 67 -10.69 13.68 9.86
C TRP A 67 -11.67 14.45 8.97
N CYS A 68 -12.98 14.20 9.07
CA CYS A 68 -14.01 15.02 8.43
C CYS A 68 -14.06 16.43 9.03
N LYS A 69 -13.66 17.43 8.24
CA LYS A 69 -13.75 18.85 8.62
C LYS A 69 -15.18 19.40 8.68
N ASN A 70 -16.16 18.66 8.14
CA ASN A 70 -17.56 19.08 8.08
C ASN A 70 -18.28 19.04 9.45
N PHE A 71 -17.70 18.35 10.42
CA PHE A 71 -18.15 18.41 11.81
C PHE A 71 -17.34 19.53 12.47
N GLY A 72 -17.93 20.73 12.57
CA GLY A 72 -17.32 21.85 13.29
C GLY A 72 -17.03 21.50 14.76
N ASN A 73 -16.31 22.38 15.47
CA ASN A 73 -16.05 22.24 16.90
C ASN A 73 -17.38 21.96 17.62
N LYS A 74 -17.55 20.73 18.11
CA LYS A 74 -18.60 20.41 19.06
C LYS A 74 -18.09 20.89 20.40
N ASP A 75 -18.36 22.15 20.71
CA ASP A 75 -18.28 22.67 22.07
C ASP A 75 -19.29 21.86 22.90
N TYR A 76 -18.78 20.89 23.66
CA TYR A 76 -19.51 20.20 24.73
C TYR A 76 -19.07 20.80 26.07
#